data_AF-A0A1V4YXN9-F1
#
_entry.id   AF-A0A1V4YXN9-F1
#
_cell.length_a   1.000
_cell.length_b   1.000
_cell.length_c   1.000
_cell.angle_alpha   90.00
_cell.angle_beta   90.00
_cell.angle_gamma   90.00
#
_symmetry.space_group_name_H-M   'P 1'
#
loop_
_entity.id
_entity.type
_entity.pdbx_description
1 polymer ?
#
loop_
_entity_poly.entity_id
_entity_poly.type
_entity_poly.pdbx_seq_one_letter_code
_entity_poly.pdbx_strand_id
1 'polypeptide(L)' 'MVSNLQLKIIGTAGLVFGLLILLWGILMLSKQWLATGFVAIIIAVTLLYYGKRMEELEKRKTDKPVIPPRR' A
#
# COMPACT_ATOMS: atom_id res chain seq x y z
N MET A 1 8.53 10.97 10.76
CA MET A 1 7.97 9.64 11.07
C MET A 1 6.62 9.53 10.37
N VAL A 2 6.56 8.88 9.21
CA VAL A 2 5.27 8.61 8.55
C VAL A 2 4.62 7.48 9.33
N SER A 3 3.45 7.72 9.92
CA SER A 3 2.80 6.72 10.75
C SER A 3 2.25 5.58 9.88
N ASN A 4 2.27 4.34 10.38
CA ASN A 4 1.65 3.20 9.69
C ASN A 4 0.17 3.46 9.34
N LEU A 5 -0.48 4.35 10.10
CA LEU A 5 -1.82 4.86 9.81
C LEU A 5 -1.86 5.70 8.52
N GLN A 6 -0.92 6.63 8.32
CA GLN A 6 -0.82 7.42 7.09
C GLN A 6 -0.56 6.54 5.86
N LEU A 7 0.29 5.52 5.99
CA LEU A 7 0.57 4.60 4.88
C LEU A 7 -0.68 3.80 4.46
N LYS A 8 -1.48 3.34 5.43
CA LYS A 8 -2.76 2.66 5.18
C LYS A 8 -3.79 3.60 4.55
N ILE A 9 -3.86 4.85 5.01
CA ILE A 9 -4.77 5.87 4.45
C ILE A 9 -4.40 6.18 2.99
N ILE A 10 -3.12 6.47 2.71
CA ILE A 10 -2.64 6.80 1.36
C ILE A 10 -2.82 5.60 0.42
N GLY A 11 -2.50 4.40 0.88
CA GLY A 11 -2.69 3.18 0.09
C GLY A 11 -4.16 2.90 -0.23
N THR A 12 -5.05 3.06 0.75
CA THR A 12 -6.51 2.89 0.54
C THR A 12 -7.06 3.97 -0.38
N ALA A 13 -6.68 5.24 -0.17
CA ALA A 13 -7.09 6.35 -1.01
C ALA A 13 -6.62 6.18 -2.46
N GLY A 14 -5.38 5.73 -2.66
CA GLY A 14 -4.85 5.40 -3.99
C GLY A 14 -5.61 4.26 -4.67
N LEU A 15 -6.03 3.24 -3.91
CA LEU A 15 -6.84 2.13 -4.42
C LEU A 15 -8.22 2.62 -4.90
N VAL A 16 -8.89 3.43 -4.09
CA VAL A 16 -10.19 4.04 -4.43
C VAL A 16 -10.07 4.92 -5.66
N PHE A 17 -9.01 5.74 -5.74
CA PHE A 17 -8.77 6.62 -6.88
C PHE A 17 -8.49 5.83 -8.16
N GLY A 18 -7.67 4.77 -8.08
CA GLY A 18 -7.44 3.86 -9.20
C GLY A 18 -8.71 3.18 -9.69
N LEU A 19 -9.59 2.78 -8.77
CA LEU A 19 -10.90 2.19 -9.09
C LEU A 19 -11.82 3.19 -9.81
N LEU A 20 -11.85 4.44 -9.36
CA LEU A 20 -12.63 5.52 -9.99
C LEU A 20 -12.15 5.81 -11.41
N ILE A 21 -10.83 5.84 -11.64
CA ILE A 21 -10.27 6.01 -12.99
C ILE A 21 -10.64 4.82 -13.88
N LEU A 22 -10.65 3.60 -13.33
CA LEU A 22 -11.01 2.41 -14.08
C LEU A 22 -12.48 2.43 -14.48
N LEU A 23 -13.38 2.78 -13.55
CA LEU A 23 -14.81 3.01 -13.82
C LEU A 23 -15.01 4.11 -14.87
N TRP A 24 -14.26 5.21 -14.77
CA TRP A 24 -14.28 6.28 -15.76
C TRP A 24 -13.82 5.81 -17.14
N GLY A 25 -12.77 4.99 -17.19
CA GLY A 25 -12.27 4.39 -18.43
C GLY A 25 -13.26 3.43 -19.08
N ILE A 26 -14.00 2.66 -18.26
CA ILE A 26 -15.12 1.81 -18.73
C ILE A 26 -16.21 2.69 -19.33
N LEU A 27 -16.61 3.76 -18.63
CA LEU A 27 -17.68 4.67 -19.08
C LEU A 27 -17.34 5.35 -20.41
N MET A 28 -16.09 5.77 -20.58
CA MET A 28 -15.61 6.40 -21.83
C MET A 28 -15.23 5.38 -22.93
N LEU A 29 -15.29 4.07 -22.67
CA LEU A 29 -14.81 3.02 -23.59
C LEU A 29 -13.37 3.28 -24.08
N SER A 30 -12.57 3.98 -23.29
CA SER A 30 -11.23 4.41 -23.68
C SER A 30 -10.17 3.49 -23.10
N LYS A 31 -9.46 2.81 -24.00
CA LYS A 31 -8.38 1.86 -23.68
C LYS A 31 -7.25 2.51 -22.87
N GLN A 32 -6.98 3.80 -23.08
CA GLN A 32 -5.95 4.53 -22.33
C GLN A 32 -6.32 4.67 -20.86
N TRP A 33 -7.53 5.13 -20.56
CA TRP A 33 -7.99 5.33 -19.17
C TRP A 33 -8.13 4.02 -18.40
N LEU A 34 -8.56 2.95 -19.08
CA LEU A 34 -8.56 1.58 -18.54
C LEU A 34 -7.15 1.13 -18.12
N ALA A 35 -6.15 1.31 -19.00
CA ALA A 35 -4.78 0.95 -18.70
C ALA A 35 -4.20 1.76 -17.53
N THR A 36 -4.43 3.08 -17.52
CA THR A 36 -4.00 3.97 -16.43
C THR A 36 -4.62 3.58 -15.09
N GLY A 37 -5.93 3.31 -15.08
CA GLY A 37 -6.63 2.84 -13.88
C GLY A 37 -6.09 1.50 -13.37
N PHE A 38 -5.83 0.55 -14.28
CA PHE A 38 -5.27 -0.75 -13.93
C PHE A 38 -3.86 -0.64 -13.33
N VAL A 39 -2.97 0.15 -13.93
CA VAL A 39 -1.62 0.40 -13.42
C VAL A 39 -1.67 1.10 -12.06
N ALA A 40 -2.56 2.08 -11.88
CA ALA A 40 -2.76 2.76 -10.61
C ALA A 40 -3.18 1.80 -9.48
N ILE A 41 -4.07 0.85 -9.77
CA ILE A 41 -4.47 -0.19 -8.82
C ILE A 41 -3.30 -1.08 -8.43
N ILE A 42 -2.49 -1.54 -9.40
CA ILE A 42 -1.31 -2.37 -9.12
C ILE A 42 -0.34 -1.64 -8.18
N ILE A 43 -0.06 -0.36 -8.46
CA ILE A 43 0.82 0.46 -7.62
C ILE A 43 0.26 0.61 -6.20
N ALA A 44 -1.03 0.91 -6.07
CA ALA A 44 -1.69 1.06 -4.78
C ALA A 44 -1.66 -0.24 -3.94
N VAL A 45 -1.95 -1.38 -4.58
CA VAL A 45 -1.86 -2.71 -3.94
C VAL A 45 -0.44 -3.02 -3.51
N THR A 46 0.55 -2.70 -4.35
CA THR A 46 1.97 -2.92 -4.05
C THR A 46 2.43 -2.10 -2.85
N LEU A 47 2.01 -0.82 -2.77
CA LEU A 47 2.29 0.06 -1.63
C LEU A 47 1.65 -0.46 -0.34
N LEU A 48 0.40 -0.90 -0.39
CA LEU A 48 -0.27 -1.50 0.77
C LEU A 48 0.40 -2.79 1.23
N TYR A 49 0.83 -3.63 0.29
CA TYR A 49 1.56 -4.86 0.57
C TYR A 49 2.89 -4.56 1.28
N TYR A 50 3.67 -3.62 0.74
CA TYR A 50 4.94 -3.21 1.34
C TYR A 50 4.76 -2.58 2.72
N GLY A 51 3.74 -1.72 2.90
CA GLY A 51 3.41 -1.14 4.19
C GLY A 51 3.10 -2.20 5.24
N LYS A 52 2.30 -3.21 4.88
CA LYS A 52 1.96 -4.32 5.78
C LYS A 52 3.18 -5.18 6.13
N ARG A 53 4.08 -5.44 5.17
CA ARG A 53 5.33 -6.18 5.39
C ARG A 53 6.28 -5.46 6.34
N MET A 54 6.39 -4.13 6.22
CA MET A 54 7.22 -3.31 7.13
C MET A 54 6.67 -3.34 8.56
N GLU A 55 5.34 -3.22 8.73
CA GLU A 55 4.67 -3.32 10.05
C GLU A 55 4.94 -4.67 10.74
N GLU A 56 4.99 -5.76 9.98
CA GLU A 56 5.27 -7.10 10.49
C GLU A 56 6.75 -7.29 10.90
N LEU A 57 7.69 -6.70 10.16
CA LEU A 57 9.12 -6.70 10.50
C LEU A 57 9.41 -5.88 11.75
N GLU A 58 8.74 -4.75 11.92
CA GLU A 58 8.87 -3.90 13.10
C GLU A 58 8.39 -4.64 14.36
N LYS A 59 7.23 -5.31 14.30
CA LYS A 59 6.74 -6.16 15.40
C LYS A 59 7.74 -7.24 15.82
N ARG A 60 8.35 -7.94 14.86
CA ARG A 60 9.35 -9.00 15.17
C ARG A 60 10.63 -8.46 15.80
N LYS A 61 10.96 -7.19 15.60
CA LYS A 61 12.16 -6.58 16.19
C LYS A 61 11.96 -6.30 17.68
N THR A 62 10.75 -5.90 18.08
CA THR A 62 10.39 -5.59 19.47
C THR A 62 10.22 -6.84 20.32
N ASP A 63 9.83 -7.98 19.72
CA ASP A 63 9.67 -9.27 20.42
C ASP A 63 10.97 -10.06 20.61
N LYS A 64 12.11 -9.57 20.12
CA LYS A 64 13.39 -10.24 20.40
C LYS A 64 13.76 -10.02 21.87
N PRO A 65 14.00 -11.09 22.66
CA PRO A 65 14.45 -10.94 24.03
C PRO A 65 15.78 -10.19 24.01
N VAL A 66 15.84 -9.10 24.77
CA VAL A 66 17.08 -8.36 25.03
C VAL A 66 17.97 -9.32 25.81
N ILE A 67 18.89 -10.01 25.12
CA ILE A 67 19.89 -10.85 25.77
C ILE A 67 20.84 -9.88 26.48
N PRO A 68 20.87 -9.86 27.83
CA PRO A 68 21.77 -8.97 28.54
C PRO A 68 23.23 -9.34 28.19
N PRO A 69 24.13 -8.34 28.08
CA PRO A 69 25.53 -8.61 27.75
C PRO A 69 26.11 -9.55 28.81
N ARG A 70 26.60 -10.71 28.36
CA ARG A 70 27.30 -11.67 29.22
C ARG A 70 28.64 -11.04 29.59
N ARG A 71 28.74 -10.57 30.85
CA ARG A 71 29.95 -10.05 31.47
C ARG A 71 31.09 -11.07 31.40
#